data_AF-A0AAN4S9C7-F1
#
_entry.id   AF-A0AAN4S9C7-F1
#
_cell.length_a   1.000
_cell.length_b   1.000
_cell.length_c   1.000
_cell.angle_alpha   90.00
_cell.angle_beta   90.00
_cell.angle_gamma   90.00
#
_symmetry.space_group_name_H-M   'P 1'
#
loop_
_entity.id
_entity.type
_entity.pdbx_description
1 polymer ?
#
loop_
_entity_poly.entity_id
_entity_poly.type
_entity_poly.pdbx_seq_one_letter_code
_entity_poly.pdbx_strand_id
1 'polypeptide(L)'
;MQTNLSNQSSKDNLQEQKRQQIIQSWYEPALKTLDDLLEKRRENLRNQNREEKNAVVKRDEFMQALSDQHRMPLFHAGQIISSLYRAKRIRYLGSTFIQLNEEESK
;
A
#
# COMPACT_ATOMS: atom_id res chain seq x y z
N MET A 1 42.21 -12.87 9.73
CA MET A 1 41.17 -12.95 8.69
C MET A 1 40.18 -11.81 8.93
N GLN A 2 40.40 -10.64 8.33
CA GLN A 2 39.50 -9.48 8.47
C GLN A 2 39.39 -8.80 7.11
N THR A 3 38.14 -8.55 6.69
CA THR A 3 37.63 -7.42 5.88
C THR A 3 36.54 -7.89 4.92
N ASN A 4 35.26 -7.78 5.32
CA ASN A 4 34.12 -7.74 4.40
C ASN A 4 32.97 -6.82 4.88
N LEU A 5 33.17 -6.04 5.97
CA LEU A 5 32.09 -5.28 6.60
C LEU A 5 31.78 -3.95 5.87
N SER A 6 32.79 -3.26 5.32
CA SER A 6 32.61 -1.96 4.64
C SER A 6 31.82 -2.03 3.32
N ASN A 7 31.89 -3.16 2.59
CA ASN A 7 31.16 -3.32 1.33
C ASN A 7 29.67 -3.67 1.54
N GLN A 8 29.29 -4.17 2.72
CA GLN A 8 27.90 -4.47 3.05
C GLN A 8 27.12 -3.19 3.37
N SER A 9 27.70 -2.27 4.15
CA SER A 9 27.07 -0.99 4.52
C SER A 9 26.72 -0.11 3.30
N SER A 10 27.60 -0.06 2.30
CA SER A 10 27.37 0.74 1.08
C SER A 10 26.28 0.14 0.18
N LYS A 11 26.19 -1.20 0.12
CA LYS A 11 25.13 -1.91 -0.63
C LYS A 11 23.77 -1.82 0.05
N ASP A 12 23.75 -1.84 1.39
CA ASP A 12 22.53 -1.65 2.18
C ASP A 12 21.96 -0.23 1.99
N ASN A 13 22.82 0.79 2.05
CA ASN A 13 22.41 2.19 1.83
C ASN A 13 21.81 2.41 0.44
N LEU A 14 22.43 1.87 -0.62
CA LEU A 14 21.92 1.99 -1.99
C LEU A 14 20.58 1.26 -2.20
N GLN A 15 20.39 0.11 -1.54
CA GLN A 15 19.12 -0.62 -1.60
C GLN A 15 18.02 0.15 -0.87
N GLU A 16 18.32 0.75 0.28
CA GLU A 16 17.39 1.60 1.01
C GLU A 16 16.99 2.82 0.18
N GLN A 17 17.94 3.49 -0.47
CA GLN A 17 17.63 4.62 -1.36
C GLN A 17 16.69 4.23 -2.50
N LYS A 18 16.95 3.10 -3.17
CA LYS A 18 16.07 2.58 -4.23
C LYS A 18 14.67 2.26 -3.70
N ARG A 19 14.58 1.66 -2.52
CA ARG A 19 13.33 1.34 -1.85
C ARG A 19 12.52 2.60 -1.54
N GLN A 20 13.16 3.63 -1.01
CA GLN A 20 12.53 4.93 -0.75
C GLN A 20 12.05 5.59 -2.05
N GLN A 21 12.86 5.56 -3.11
CA GLN A 21 12.45 6.08 -4.43
C GLN A 21 11.22 5.35 -4.98
N ILE A 22 11.18 4.02 -4.87
CA ILE A 22 10.00 3.23 -5.29
C ILE A 22 8.79 3.64 -4.45
N ILE A 23 8.91 3.71 -3.12
CA ILE A 23 7.78 4.10 -2.26
C ILE A 23 7.24 5.48 -2.64
N GLN A 24 8.11 6.46 -2.91
CA GLN A 24 7.71 7.81 -3.29
C GLN A 24 7.01 7.84 -4.65
N SER A 25 7.61 7.22 -5.67
CA SER A 25 7.03 7.17 -7.02
C SER A 25 5.70 6.42 -7.06
N TRP A 26 5.51 5.46 -6.15
CA TRP A 26 4.33 4.60 -6.13
C TRP A 26 3.30 4.95 -5.07
N TYR A 27 3.51 6.01 -4.30
CA TYR A 27 2.59 6.41 -3.23
C TYR A 27 1.20 6.81 -3.78
N GLU A 28 1.17 7.77 -4.69
CA GLU A 28 -0.06 8.26 -5.33
C GLU A 28 -0.75 7.22 -6.23
N PRO A 29 -0.07 6.51 -7.14
CA PRO A 29 -0.72 5.50 -7.96
C PRO A 29 -1.27 4.33 -7.13
N ALA A 30 -0.62 3.96 -6.01
CA ALA A 30 -1.16 2.95 -5.12
C ALA A 30 -2.43 3.42 -4.39
N LEU A 31 -2.48 4.68 -3.97
CA LEU A 31 -3.70 5.27 -3.41
C LEU A 31 -4.84 5.26 -4.42
N LYS A 32 -4.56 5.62 -5.68
CA LYS A 32 -5.56 5.58 -6.75
C LYS A 32 -6.08 4.17 -6.99
N THR A 33 -5.21 3.16 -7.00
CA THR A 33 -5.62 1.75 -7.10
C THR A 33 -6.51 1.34 -5.92
N LEU A 34 -6.18 1.77 -4.70
CA LEU A 34 -6.99 1.46 -3.53
C LEU A 34 -8.38 2.11 -3.62
N ASP A 35 -8.44 3.36 -4.07
CA ASP A 35 -9.70 4.09 -4.23
C ASP A 35 -10.60 3.42 -5.30
N ASP A 36 -10.05 2.96 -6.43
CA ASP A 36 -10.81 2.20 -7.45
C ASP A 36 -11.40 0.88 -6.88
N LEU A 37 -10.62 0.15 -6.08
CA LEU A 37 -11.11 -1.05 -5.40
C LEU A 37 -12.21 -0.73 -4.40
N LEU A 38 -12.06 0.37 -3.66
CA LEU A 38 -13.05 0.82 -2.69
C LEU A 38 -14.30 1.36 -3.36
N GLU A 39 -14.21 2.05 -4.49
CA GLU A 39 -15.35 2.54 -5.26
C GLU A 39 -16.28 1.39 -5.67
N LYS A 40 -15.72 0.29 -6.18
CA LYS A 40 -16.48 -0.94 -6.46
C LYS A 40 -17.16 -1.49 -5.20
N ARG A 41 -16.51 -1.40 -4.04
CA ARG A 41 -17.10 -1.86 -2.76
C ARG A 41 -18.17 -0.89 -2.24
N ARG A 42 -17.96 0.42 -2.38
CA ARG A 42 -18.93 1.48 -2.06
C ARG A 42 -20.19 1.30 -2.91
N GLU A 43 -20.07 1.11 -4.22
CA GLU A 43 -21.20 0.84 -5.11
C GLU A 43 -21.98 -0.41 -4.70
N ASN A 44 -21.28 -1.50 -4.39
CA ASN A 44 -21.92 -2.72 -3.89
C ASN A 44 -22.66 -2.51 -2.55
N LEU A 45 -22.10 -1.70 -1.65
CA LEU A 45 -22.76 -1.34 -0.39
C LEU A 45 -23.97 -0.43 -0.61
N ARG A 46 -23.88 0.52 -1.54
CA ARG A 46 -24.99 1.40 -1.95
C ARG A 46 -26.16 0.58 -2.48
N ASN A 47 -25.88 -0.41 -3.33
CA ASN A 47 -26.90 -1.34 -3.83
C ASN A 47 -27.54 -2.18 -2.71
N GLN A 48 -26.82 -2.42 -1.61
CA GLN A 48 -27.30 -3.14 -0.43
C GLN A 48 -27.90 -2.23 0.65
N ASN A 49 -28.07 -0.92 0.40
CA ASN A 49 -28.49 0.06 1.40
C ASN A 49 -27.61 0.07 2.68
N ARG A 50 -26.30 -0.15 2.52
CA ARG A 50 -25.30 -0.10 3.59
C ARG A 50 -24.44 1.16 3.46
N GLU A 51 -23.86 1.60 4.57
CA GLU A 51 -23.01 2.79 4.56
C GLU A 51 -21.71 2.56 3.77
N GLU A 52 -21.46 3.41 2.77
CA GLU A 52 -20.29 3.36 1.88
C GLU A 52 -18.97 3.53 2.64
N LYS A 53 -18.98 4.24 3.77
CA LYS A 53 -17.82 4.40 4.67
C LYS A 53 -17.29 3.06 5.21
N ASN A 54 -18.12 2.01 5.22
CA ASN A 54 -17.73 0.67 5.65
C ASN A 54 -17.07 -0.14 4.51
N ALA A 55 -16.75 0.51 3.38
CA ALA A 55 -16.01 -0.13 2.30
C ALA A 55 -14.62 -0.57 2.79
N VAL A 56 -14.35 -1.86 2.61
CA VAL A 56 -13.08 -2.48 3.00
C VAL A 56 -12.57 -3.34 1.86
N VAL A 57 -11.25 -3.36 1.71
CA VAL A 57 -10.54 -4.16 0.72
C VAL A 57 -9.60 -5.10 1.45
N LYS A 58 -9.41 -6.33 0.94
CA LYS A 58 -8.46 -7.27 1.53
C LYS A 58 -7.04 -6.81 1.21
N ARG A 59 -6.11 -6.93 2.16
CA ARG A 59 -4.68 -6.64 1.96
C ARG A 59 -4.13 -7.41 0.75
N ASP A 60 -4.42 -8.69 0.64
CA ASP A 60 -4.00 -9.51 -0.50
C ASP A 60 -4.59 -9.04 -1.83
N GLU A 61 -5.87 -8.67 -1.84
CA GLU A 61 -6.53 -8.14 -3.04
C GLU A 61 -5.87 -6.81 -3.48
N PHE A 62 -5.53 -5.95 -2.52
CA PHE A 62 -4.81 -4.71 -2.82
C PHE A 62 -3.37 -4.99 -3.31
N MET A 63 -2.64 -5.91 -2.67
CA MET A 63 -1.30 -6.32 -3.14
C MET A 63 -1.34 -6.91 -4.54
N GLN A 64 -2.34 -7.75 -4.84
CA GLN A 64 -2.54 -8.32 -6.16
C GLN A 64 -2.91 -7.25 -7.19
N ALA A 65 -3.78 -6.30 -6.86
CA ALA A 65 -4.13 -5.19 -7.75
C ALA A 65 -2.91 -4.32 -8.07
N LEU A 66 -2.06 -4.03 -7.08
CA LEU A 66 -0.79 -3.34 -7.32
C LEU A 66 0.16 -4.15 -8.21
N SER A 67 0.21 -5.47 -8.02
CA SER A 67 1.01 -6.35 -8.88
C SER A 67 0.48 -6.43 -10.31
N ASP A 68 -0.84 -6.45 -10.49
CA ASP A 68 -1.50 -6.60 -11.78
C ASP A 68 -1.45 -5.30 -12.59
N GLN A 69 -1.89 -4.20 -11.99
CA GLN A 69 -1.96 -2.90 -12.66
C GLN A 69 -0.58 -2.29 -12.92
N HIS A 70 0.35 -2.46 -11.97
CA HIS A 70 1.63 -1.76 -11.99
C HIS A 70 2.84 -2.69 -12.19
N ARG A 71 2.61 -3.98 -12.46
CA ARG A 71 3.65 -5.02 -12.59
C ARG A 71 4.67 -5.01 -11.45
N MET A 72 4.18 -4.73 -10.25
CA MET A 72 5.01 -4.56 -9.06
C MET A 72 5.20 -5.89 -8.32
N PRO A 73 6.42 -6.19 -7.82
CA PRO A 73 6.61 -7.35 -6.95
C PRO A 73 5.76 -7.21 -5.68
N LEU A 74 5.11 -8.30 -5.23
CA LEU A 74 4.30 -8.32 -4.01
C LEU A 74 5.06 -7.81 -2.77
N PHE A 75 6.37 -8.02 -2.73
CA PHE A 75 7.25 -7.48 -1.69
C PHE A 75 7.21 -5.94 -1.63
N HIS A 76 7.32 -5.27 -2.79
CA HIS A 76 7.25 -3.81 -2.88
C HIS A 76 5.83 -3.30 -2.62
N ALA A 77 4.80 -4.04 -3.06
CA ALA A 77 3.42 -3.73 -2.72
C ALA A 77 3.22 -3.69 -1.19
N GLY A 78 3.74 -4.69 -0.46
CA GLY A 78 3.71 -4.70 1.00
C GLY A 78 4.44 -3.52 1.66
N GLN A 79 5.55 -3.06 1.07
CA GLN A 79 6.29 -1.87 1.53
C GLN A 79 5.47 -0.60 1.36
N ILE A 80 4.80 -0.44 0.21
CA ILE A 80 3.95 0.72 -0.06
C ILE A 80 2.74 0.73 0.87
N ILE A 81 2.05 -0.40 1.05
CA ILE A 81 0.94 -0.51 2.00
C ILE A 81 1.40 -0.11 3.41
N SER A 82 2.58 -0.56 3.84
CA SER A 82 3.15 -0.17 5.14
C SER A 82 3.42 1.33 5.21
N SER A 83 3.88 1.95 4.11
CA SER A 83 4.07 3.39 4.00
C SER A 83 2.75 4.16 4.10
N LEU A 84 1.70 3.71 3.38
CA LEU A 84 0.36 4.28 3.43
C LEU A 84 -0.24 4.20 4.84
N TYR A 85 -0.02 3.09 5.54
CA TYR A 85 -0.47 2.92 6.92
C TYR A 85 0.26 3.88 7.87
N ARG A 86 1.59 4.01 7.75
CA ARG A 86 2.38 4.96 8.54
C ARG A 86 1.98 6.41 8.27
N ALA A 87 1.63 6.73 7.02
CA ALA A 87 1.11 8.02 6.62
C ALA A 87 -0.37 8.23 7.00
N LYS A 88 -0.98 7.32 7.78
CA LYS A 88 -2.38 7.37 8.23
C LYS A 88 -3.41 7.54 7.10
N ARG A 89 -3.06 7.18 5.86
CA ARG A 89 -4.00 7.17 4.72
C ARG A 89 -4.91 5.96 4.75
N ILE A 90 -4.45 4.87 5.37
CA ILE A 90 -5.21 3.63 5.50
C ILE A 90 -5.20 3.15 6.95
N ARG A 91 -6.21 2.35 7.29
CA ARG A 91 -6.32 1.67 8.58
C ARG A 91 -6.50 0.18 8.35
N TYR A 92 -5.86 -0.64 9.19
CA TYR A 92 -6.13 -2.07 9.23
C TYR A 92 -7.35 -2.35 10.09
N LEU A 93 -8.27 -3.14 9.53
CA LEU A 93 -9.37 -3.75 10.27
C LEU A 93 -9.04 -5.24 10.46
N GLY A 94 -8.56 -5.56 11.67
CA GLY A 94 -7.97 -6.86 11.95
C GLY A 94 -6.65 -7.08 11.22
N SER A 95 -6.34 -8.33 10.85
CA SER A 95 -5.10 -8.70 10.17
C SER A 95 -5.19 -8.67 8.63
N THR A 96 -6.41 -8.68 8.07
CA THR A 96 -6.62 -8.99 6.64
C THR A 96 -7.25 -7.85 5.87
N PHE A 97 -8.00 -6.95 6.51
CA PHE A 97 -8.75 -5.91 5.83
C PHE A 97 -8.11 -4.54 6.00
N ILE A 98 -8.25 -3.73 4.96
CA ILE A 98 -7.76 -2.37 4.86
C ILE A 98 -8.95 -1.46 4.52
N GLN A 99 -9.02 -0.35 5.22
CA GLN A 99 -9.98 0.72 5.00
C GLN A 99 -9.23 2.02 4.70
N LEU A 100 -9.77 2.86 3.81
CA LEU A 100 -9.23 4.20 3.60
C LEU A 100 -9.59 5.09 4.80
N ASN A 101 -8.63 5.86 5.27
CA ASN A 101 -8.86 6.85 6.31
C ASN A 101 -9.18 8.19 5.61
N GLU A 102 -10.47 8.52 5.50
CA GLU A 102 -10.96 9.72 4.81
C GLU A 102 -10.64 11.03 5.58
N GLU A 103 -10.13 10.92 6.80
CA GLU A 103 -9.93 12.03 7.75
C GLU A 103 -8.81 13.02 7.40
N GLU A 104 -7.93 12.75 6.41
CA GLU A 104 -6.81 13.65 6.04
C GLU A 104 -6.85 14.15 4.58
N SER A 105 -8.05 14.43 4.07
CA SER A 105 -8.22 15.35 2.94
C SER A 105 -8.79 16.67 3.47
N LYS A 106 -7.97 17.42 4.22
CA LYS A 106 -8.27 18.80 4.65
C LYS A 106 -7.05 19.68 4.44
#